data_AF-A0A542B2W2-F1
#
_entry.id   AF-A0A542B2W2-F1
#
_cell.length_a   1.000
_cell.length_b   1.000
_cell.length_c   1.000
_cell.angle_alpha   90.00
_cell.angle_beta   90.00
_cell.angle_gamma   90.00
#
_symmetry.space_group_name_H-M   'P 1'
#
loop_
_entity.id
_entity.type
_entity.pdbx_description
1 polymer ?
#
loop_
_entity_poly.entity_id
_entity_poly.type
_entity_poly.pdbx_seq_one_letter_code
_entity_poly.pdbx_strand_id
1 'polypeptide(L)' 'MAATRKPQAESPPIRDPIIGRRVRVLRGPCAGKQGKAVNAFRQRIATPDRIMIEIDGAMPGWLVSIPPEDVEVLP' A
#
# COMPACT_ATOMS: atom_id res chain seq x y z
N MET A 1 -9.27 33.96 -27.30
CA MET A 1 -7.99 33.20 -27.35
C MET A 1 -8.21 31.87 -26.64
N ALA A 2 -8.27 30.77 -27.39
CA ALA A 2 -8.45 29.44 -26.83
C ALA A 2 -7.08 28.84 -26.48
N ALA A 3 -6.83 28.56 -25.20
CA ALA A 3 -5.62 27.90 -24.76
C ALA A 3 -5.72 26.39 -25.04
N THR A 4 -5.00 25.91 -26.05
CA THR A 4 -4.84 24.49 -26.35
C THR A 4 -4.10 23.83 -25.19
N ARG A 5 -4.81 23.07 -24.35
CA ARG A 5 -4.18 22.17 -23.35
C ARG A 5 -3.46 21.05 -24.10
N LYS A 6 -2.14 20.96 -23.96
CA LYS A 6 -1.35 19.81 -24.40
C LYS A 6 -1.84 18.55 -23.66
N PRO A 7 -1.95 17.39 -24.32
CA PRO A 7 -2.24 16.14 -23.62
C PRO A 7 -1.09 15.86 -22.66
N GLN A 8 -1.38 15.94 -21.36
CA GLN A 8 -0.45 15.55 -20.31
C GLN A 8 -0.30 14.04 -20.42
N ALA A 9 0.89 13.58 -20.83
CA ALA A 9 1.21 12.16 -20.88
C ALA A 9 1.08 11.61 -19.46
N GLU A 10 -0.02 10.90 -19.21
CA GLU A 10 -0.28 10.19 -17.97
C GLU A 10 0.72 9.03 -17.93
N SER A 11 1.87 9.26 -17.29
CA SER A 11 2.78 8.16 -16.97
C SER A 11 1.99 7.13 -16.19
N PRO A 12 2.05 5.83 -16.55
CA PRO A 12 1.35 4.81 -15.79
C PRO A 12 1.78 4.95 -14.33
N PRO A 13 0.83 4.94 -13.36
CA PRO A 13 1.20 5.10 -11.96
C PRO A 13 2.20 3.99 -11.65
N ILE A 14 3.43 4.37 -11.33
CA ILE A 14 4.45 3.43 -10.87
C ILE A 14 3.89 2.86 -9.57
N ARG A 15 3.22 1.71 -9.67
CA ARG A 15 2.65 1.03 -8.52
C ARG A 15 3.82 0.53 -7.68
N ASP A 16 3.74 0.79 -6.38
CA ASP A 16 4.73 0.34 -5.43
C ASP A 16 4.97 -1.17 -5.59
N PRO A 17 6.23 -1.65 -5.66
CA PRO A 17 6.53 -3.05 -5.90
C PRO A 17 6.03 -3.99 -4.81
N ILE A 18 5.64 -3.47 -3.63
CA ILE A 18 5.02 -4.29 -2.59
C ILE A 18 3.56 -4.65 -2.92
N ILE A 19 2.88 -3.87 -3.75
CA ILE A 19 1.46 -4.10 -4.06
C ILE A 19 1.31 -5.45 -4.77
N GLY A 20 0.40 -6.27 -4.25
CA GLY A 20 0.16 -7.64 -4.71
C GLY A 20 0.99 -8.69 -3.99
N ARG A 21 2.04 -8.31 -3.25
CA ARG A 21 2.89 -9.25 -2.53
C ARG A 21 2.24 -9.76 -1.25
N ARG A 22 2.65 -10.98 -0.88
CA ARG A 22 2.37 -11.58 0.42
C ARG A 22 3.23 -10.92 1.48
N VAL A 23 2.61 -10.58 2.60
CA VAL A 23 3.28 -9.88 3.68
C VAL A 23 2.88 -10.46 5.04
N ARG A 24 3.76 -10.31 6.02
CA ARG A 24 3.53 -10.62 7.43
C ARG A 24 3.67 -9.34 8.25
N VAL A 25 2.76 -9.14 9.20
CA VAL A 25 2.85 -8.03 10.16
C VAL A 25 3.75 -8.44 11.31
N LEU A 26 4.75 -7.61 11.62
CA LEU A 26 5.76 -7.88 12.65
C LEU A 26 5.34 -7.37 14.03
N ARG A 27 4.62 -6.24 14.11
CA ARG A 27 4.30 -5.57 15.38
C ARG A 27 2.84 -5.09 15.43
N GLY A 28 2.36 -4.82 16.65
CA GLY A 28 1.02 -4.29 16.92
C GLY A 28 -0.08 -5.35 16.99
N PRO A 29 -1.37 -4.94 16.98
CA PRO A 29 -2.52 -5.84 17.21
C PRO A 29 -2.70 -6.94 16.16
N CYS A 30 -2.08 -6.79 14.99
CA CYS A 30 -2.09 -7.78 13.92
C CYS A 30 -0.77 -8.54 13.79
N ALA A 31 0.16 -8.43 14.75
CA ALA A 31 1.44 -9.13 14.72
C ALA A 31 1.28 -10.64 14.49
N GLY A 32 2.12 -11.21 13.64
CA GLY A 32 2.08 -12.61 13.22
C GLY A 32 1.06 -12.93 12.13
N LYS A 33 0.07 -12.05 11.89
CA LYS A 33 -0.89 -12.23 10.81
C LYS A 33 -0.25 -11.98 9.45
N GLN A 34 -0.78 -12.66 8.45
CA GLN A 34 -0.35 -12.53 7.06
C GLN A 34 -1.49 -11.99 6.20
N GLY A 35 -1.12 -11.48 5.04
CA GLY A 35 -2.07 -10.89 4.12
C GLY A 35 -1.45 -10.50 2.80
N LYS A 36 -2.21 -9.76 2.02
CA LYS A 36 -1.79 -9.20 0.73
C LYS A 36 -1.70 -7.69 0.83
N ALA A 37 -0.59 -7.12 0.42
CA ALA A 37 -0.48 -5.67 0.29
C ALA A 37 -1.35 -5.21 -0.90
N VAL A 38 -2.32 -4.34 -0.65
CA VAL A 38 -3.26 -3.84 -1.66
C VAL A 38 -2.96 -2.41 -2.08
N ASN A 39 -2.30 -1.63 -1.22
CA ASN A 39 -1.89 -0.27 -1.52
C ASN A 39 -0.68 0.12 -0.67
N ALA A 40 0.06 1.12 -1.13
CA ALA A 40 1.17 1.71 -0.38
C ALA A 40 1.13 3.24 -0.54
N PHE A 41 1.08 3.94 0.59
CA PHE A 41 1.17 5.39 0.67
C PHE A 41 2.59 5.74 1.08
N ARG A 42 3.45 6.08 0.12
CA ARG A 42 4.82 6.54 0.38
C ARG A 42 5.02 8.02 0.06
N GLN A 43 6.04 8.63 0.67
CA GLN A 43 6.54 9.97 0.35
C GLN A 43 5.47 11.08 0.49
N ARG A 44 4.55 10.93 1.44
CA ARG A 44 3.54 11.96 1.69
C ARG A 44 4.12 13.04 2.61
N ILE A 45 3.94 14.30 2.20
CA ILE A 45 4.48 15.47 2.93
C ILE A 45 3.93 15.56 4.37
N ALA A 46 2.65 15.21 4.56
CA ALA A 46 1.94 15.44 5.81
C ALA A 46 1.56 14.17 6.58
N THR A 47 1.82 12.98 6.04
CA THR A 47 1.45 11.71 6.69
C THR A 47 2.59 10.72 6.59
N PRO A 48 2.92 9.98 7.66
CA PRO A 48 3.91 8.91 7.59
C PRO A 48 3.57 7.87 6.53
N ASP A 49 4.59 7.17 6.04
CA ASP A 49 4.42 6.09 5.08
C ASP A 49 3.58 4.96 5.69
N ARG A 50 2.71 4.36 4.87
CA ARG A 50 1.79 3.30 5.28
C ARG A 50 1.55 2.29 4.19
N ILE A 51 1.36 1.04 4.58
CA ILE A 51 1.01 -0.07 3.71
C ILE A 51 -0.38 -0.54 4.08
N MET A 52 -1.28 -0.57 3.10
CA MET A 52 -2.60 -1.17 3.28
C MET A 52 -2.52 -2.66 2.98
N ILE A 53 -2.97 -3.46 3.93
CA ILE A 53 -2.92 -4.92 3.88
C ILE A 53 -4.32 -5.47 4.07
N GLU A 54 -4.72 -6.37 3.19
CA GLU A 54 -5.87 -7.25 3.40
C GLU A 54 -5.40 -8.49 4.15
N ILE A 55 -5.89 -8.67 5.38
CA ILE A 55 -5.44 -9.74 6.29
C ILE A 55 -6.21 -11.03 6.02
N ASP A 56 -5.50 -12.15 5.95
CA ASP A 56 -6.13 -13.46 5.73
C ASP A 56 -7.03 -13.85 6.90
N GLY A 57 -8.21 -14.40 6.59
CA GLY A 57 -9.19 -14.81 7.58
C GLY A 57 -9.91 -13.64 8.28
N ALA A 58 -9.63 -12.39 7.90
CA ALA A 58 -10.46 -11.25 8.28
C ALA A 58 -11.72 -11.20 7.42
N MET A 59 -12.68 -10.34 7.82
CA MET A 59 -13.87 -10.09 7.00
C MET A 59 -13.46 -9.57 5.61
N PRO A 60 -14.10 -10.01 4.52
CA PRO A 60 -13.78 -9.53 3.17
C PRO A 60 -13.81 -8.00 3.10
N GLY A 61 -12.77 -7.40 2.52
CA GLY A 61 -12.63 -5.93 2.46
C GLY A 61 -12.14 -5.27 3.75
N TRP A 62 -11.83 -6.04 4.81
CA TRP A 62 -11.17 -5.51 5.99
C TRP A 62 -9.69 -5.23 5.72
N LEU A 63 -9.34 -3.94 5.71
CA LEU A 63 -8.00 -3.47 5.41
C LEU A 63 -7.37 -2.83 6.65
N VAL A 64 -6.09 -3.13 6.89
CA VAL A 64 -5.31 -2.52 7.96
C VAL A 64 -4.19 -1.67 7.35
N SER A 65 -3.90 -0.54 8.00
CA SER A 65 -2.85 0.40 7.60
C SER A 65 -1.67 0.28 8.55
N ILE A 66 -0.56 -0.30 8.07
CA ILE A 66 0.60 -0.67 8.89
C ILE A 66 1.83 0.13 8.43
N PRO A 67 2.71 0.61 9.33
CA PRO A 67 3.97 1.22 8.93
C PRO A 67 4.84 0.23 8.13
N PRO A 68 5.57 0.67 7.10
CA PRO A 68 6.44 -0.21 6.31
C PRO A 68 7.46 -0.99 7.15
N GLU A 69 7.98 -0.40 8.22
CA GLU A 69 8.94 -1.01 9.14
C GLU A 69 8.36 -2.18 9.96
N ASP A 70 7.03 -2.26 10.06
CA ASP A 70 6.32 -3.32 10.77
C ASP A 70 5.78 -4.39 9.82
N VAL A 71 6.25 -4.40 8.57
CA VAL A 71 5.82 -5.33 7.52
C VAL A 71 7.02 -6.06 6.93
N GLU A 72 6.95 -7.39 6.93
CA GLU A 72 7.90 -8.25 6.25
C GLU A 72 7.27 -8.78 4.96
N VAL A 73 8.01 -8.73 3.86
CA VAL A 73 7.58 -9.29 2.57
C VAL A 73 7.97 -10.76 2.52
N LEU A 74 6.98 -11.62 2.25
CA LEU A 74 7.19 -13.06 2.13
C LEU A 74 7.67 -13.44 0.70
N PRO A 75 8.46 -14.52 0.58
CA PRO A 75 8.91 -15.04 -0.71
C PRO A 75 7.75 -15.49 -1.60
#